data_AF-A0A3D4DSY7-F1
#
_entry.id   AF-A0A3D4DSY7-F1
#
_cell.length_a   1.000
_cell.length_b   1.000
_cell.length_c   1.000
_cell.angle_alpha   90.00
_cell.angle_beta   90.00
_cell.angle_gamma   90.00
#
_symmetry.space_group_name_H-M   'P 1'
#
loop_
_entity.id
_entity.type
_entity.pdbx_description
1 polymer ?
#
loop_
_entity_poly.entity_id
_entity_poly.type
_entity_poly.pdbx_seq_one_letter_code
_entity_poly.pdbx_strand_id
1 'polypeptide(L)'
;DGDLDLIMASGVFSESRVFWNDGSANFTDSGQVLADEPSMVVAVGDIDGDGDPDVMLGNGYATSQQDWDGIYLNDGTGILSDSLLRVVEAENSNTWGLELADLDSDGDLDLVVADFGPSGGARVFLNDADSDDLFIGSTAGDTIAGGSGNDTIDGN
;
A
#
# COMPACT_ATOMS: atom_id res chain seq x y z
N ASP A 1 -14.21 6.93 14.29
CA ASP A 1 -15.57 6.48 14.69
C ASP A 1 -15.91 5.10 14.14
N GLY A 2 -14.89 4.23 14.01
CA GLY A 2 -14.95 3.11 13.07
C GLY A 2 -14.36 3.48 11.70
N ASP A 3 -14.32 4.77 11.35
CA ASP A 3 -13.80 5.21 10.06
C ASP A 3 -12.41 5.85 10.20
N LEU A 4 -11.47 5.37 9.36
CA LEU A 4 -10.20 6.03 9.09
C LEU A 4 -10.40 7.03 7.95
N ASP A 5 -10.59 8.30 8.30
CA ASP A 5 -10.58 9.39 7.33
C ASP A 5 -9.20 10.05 7.32
N LEU A 6 -8.25 9.36 6.69
CA LEU A 6 -6.86 9.79 6.57
C LEU A 6 -6.74 10.93 5.53
N ILE A 7 -6.29 12.11 5.97
CA ILE A 7 -5.71 13.09 5.04
C ILE A 7 -4.20 13.03 5.15
N MET A 8 -3.58 12.42 4.15
CA MET A 8 -2.14 12.47 3.94
C MET A 8 -1.75 13.79 3.28
N ALA A 9 -1.12 14.67 4.03
CA ALA A 9 -0.46 15.84 3.47
C ALA A 9 0.99 15.50 3.12
N SER A 10 1.20 14.94 1.93
CA SER A 10 2.55 14.84 1.39
C SER A 10 2.86 16.05 0.53
N GLY A 11 3.89 16.80 0.96
CA GLY A 11 4.59 17.72 0.11
C GLY A 11 5.73 16.97 -0.57
N VAL A 12 6.14 17.44 -1.75
CA VAL A 12 7.27 16.94 -2.56
C VAL A 12 8.59 16.80 -1.76
N PHE A 13 8.65 17.25 -0.50
CA PHE A 13 9.79 17.20 0.42
C PHE A 13 9.38 17.11 1.91
N SER A 14 8.22 16.53 2.26
CA SER A 14 7.80 16.41 3.67
C SER A 14 7.23 15.05 4.02
N GLU A 15 7.48 14.65 5.27
CA GLU A 15 6.83 13.55 5.99
C GLU A 15 5.33 13.46 5.72
N SER A 16 4.82 12.24 5.56
CA SER A 16 3.38 11.99 5.51
C SER A 16 2.82 12.03 6.94
N ARG A 17 1.72 12.76 7.16
CA ARG A 17 1.13 12.97 8.49
C ARG A 17 -0.29 12.44 8.56
N VAL A 18 -0.66 11.93 9.72
CA VAL A 18 -2.00 11.37 9.98
C VAL A 18 -2.85 12.39 10.72
N PHE A 19 -4.02 12.68 10.18
CA PHE A 19 -5.02 13.54 10.80
C PHE A 19 -6.29 12.74 11.09
N TRP A 20 -6.82 12.91 12.30
CA TRP A 20 -8.08 12.30 12.72
C TRP A 20 -9.26 13.18 12.36
N ASN A 21 -10.22 12.62 11.63
CA ASN A 21 -11.54 13.22 11.47
C ASN A 21 -12.45 12.81 12.64
N ASP A 22 -13.28 13.74 13.09
CA ASP A 22 -14.32 13.49 14.10
C ASP A 22 -15.68 13.10 13.50
N GLY A 23 -15.71 12.70 12.22
CA GLY A 23 -16.93 12.42 11.44
C GLY A 23 -17.70 13.68 11.02
N SER A 24 -17.24 14.88 11.42
CA SER A 24 -17.84 16.17 11.06
C SER A 24 -16.90 17.06 10.23
N ALA A 25 -15.89 16.45 9.61
CA ALA A 25 -14.83 17.12 8.86
C ALA A 25 -13.96 18.06 9.72
N ASN A 26 -13.88 17.82 11.04
CA ASN A 26 -12.87 18.48 11.87
C ASN A 26 -11.65 17.56 11.99
N PHE A 27 -10.53 18.02 11.44
CA PHE A 27 -9.28 17.26 11.39
C PHE A 27 -8.33 17.69 12.52
N THR A 28 -7.86 16.72 13.30
CA THR A 28 -6.86 16.93 14.37
C THR A 28 -5.58 16.18 14.03
N ASP A 29 -4.44 16.86 14.10
CA ASP A 29 -3.13 16.21 13.93
C ASP A 29 -2.94 15.13 15.02
N SER A 30 -2.73 13.88 14.60
CA SER A 30 -2.49 12.76 15.50
C SER A 30 -1.10 12.79 16.14
N GLY A 31 -0.17 13.55 15.55
CA GLY A 31 1.25 13.53 15.87
C GLY A 31 2.03 12.38 15.23
N GLN A 32 1.36 11.48 14.50
CA GLN A 32 1.99 10.38 13.79
C GLN A 32 2.58 10.86 12.47
N VAL A 33 3.80 10.39 12.21
CA VAL A 33 4.54 10.57 10.96
C VAL A 33 4.68 9.20 10.34
N LEU A 34 4.21 9.08 9.10
CA LEU A 34 4.40 7.91 8.25
C LEU A 34 5.45 8.27 7.21
N ALA A 35 6.31 7.30 6.89
CA ALA A 35 7.39 7.39 5.93
C ALA A 35 8.37 8.57 6.16
N ASP A 36 9.66 8.27 6.14
CA ASP A 36 10.68 9.32 6.13
C ASP A 36 10.81 9.99 4.75
N GLU A 37 10.19 9.40 3.71
CA GLU A 37 10.28 9.80 2.30
C GLU A 37 8.93 10.32 1.76
N PRO A 38 8.95 11.20 0.73
CA PRO A 38 7.74 11.81 0.18
C PRO A 38 6.87 10.80 -0.58
N SER A 39 5.70 10.48 -0.03
CA SER A 39 4.68 9.65 -0.69
C SER A 39 3.81 10.50 -1.63
N MET A 40 3.43 10.07 -2.83
CA MET A 40 2.52 10.86 -3.69
C MET A 40 1.07 10.40 -3.64
N VAL A 41 0.85 9.15 -3.29
CA VAL A 41 -0.47 8.53 -3.31
C VAL A 41 -0.67 7.67 -2.08
N VAL A 42 -1.93 7.48 -1.72
CA VAL A 42 -2.34 6.66 -0.57
C VAL A 42 -3.57 5.85 -0.95
N ALA A 43 -3.60 4.60 -0.50
CA ALA A 43 -4.81 3.79 -0.44
C ALA A 43 -5.07 3.38 1.02
N VAL A 44 -6.34 3.17 1.35
CA VAL A 44 -6.80 2.80 2.69
C VAL A 44 -7.73 1.61 2.55
N GLY A 45 -7.55 0.59 3.39
CA GLY A 45 -8.34 -0.63 3.41
C GLY A 45 -7.83 -1.58 4.48
N ASP A 46 -8.64 -2.56 4.86
CA ASP A 46 -8.27 -3.65 5.77
C ASP A 46 -7.33 -4.61 5.02
N ILE A 47 -6.01 -4.42 5.17
CA ILE A 47 -4.99 -5.12 4.39
C ILE A 47 -4.62 -6.44 5.08
N ASP A 48 -4.60 -6.48 6.40
CA ASP A 48 -4.27 -7.69 7.17
C ASP A 48 -5.49 -8.47 7.68
N GLY A 49 -6.71 -8.05 7.32
CA GLY A 49 -7.94 -8.79 7.56
C GLY A 49 -8.40 -8.76 9.02
N ASP A 50 -7.84 -7.88 9.85
CA ASP A 50 -8.18 -7.78 11.27
C ASP A 50 -9.46 -6.96 11.53
N GLY A 51 -10.00 -6.31 10.49
CA GLY A 51 -11.21 -5.53 10.52
C GLY A 51 -10.98 -4.04 10.77
N ASP A 52 -9.73 -3.61 10.93
CA ASP A 52 -9.33 -2.23 11.10
C ASP A 52 -8.68 -1.69 9.81
N PRO A 53 -8.97 -0.45 9.40
CA PRO A 53 -8.44 0.09 8.15
C PRO A 53 -6.95 0.42 8.27
N ASP A 54 -6.16 -0.12 7.36
CA ASP A 54 -4.72 0.08 7.17
C ASP A 54 -4.42 1.10 6.07
N VAL A 55 -3.12 1.40 5.89
CA VAL A 55 -2.65 2.44 4.98
C VAL A 55 -1.54 1.91 4.07
N MET A 56 -1.73 2.07 2.76
CA MET A 56 -0.70 1.82 1.75
C MET A 56 -0.21 3.14 1.16
N LEU A 57 1.09 3.40 1.24
CA LEU A 57 1.73 4.62 0.76
C LEU A 57 2.56 4.36 -0.49
N GLY A 58 2.29 5.12 -1.54
CA GLY A 58 3.04 5.03 -2.78
C GLY A 58 4.08 6.14 -2.90
N ASN A 59 5.34 5.81 -3.17
CA ASN A 59 6.39 6.79 -3.37
C ASN A 59 6.39 7.29 -4.82
N GLY A 60 6.27 8.61 -5.01
CA GLY A 60 6.22 9.20 -6.36
C GLY A 60 7.49 9.94 -6.78
N TYR A 61 8.55 9.86 -5.98
CA TYR A 61 9.85 10.49 -6.20
C TYR A 61 11.00 9.54 -5.86
N ALA A 62 10.97 8.34 -6.43
CA ALA A 62 12.06 7.40 -6.27
C ALA A 62 13.35 7.96 -6.90
N THR A 63 14.28 8.40 -6.05
CA THR A 63 15.62 8.88 -6.42
C THR A 63 16.71 7.86 -6.13
N SER A 64 16.38 6.80 -5.40
CA SER A 64 17.27 5.72 -5.02
C SER A 64 16.54 4.37 -5.02
N GLN A 65 17.30 3.26 -4.98
CA GLN A 65 16.71 1.91 -4.80
C GLN A 65 16.16 1.66 -3.38
N GLN A 66 16.22 2.66 -2.50
CA GLN A 66 15.69 2.60 -1.14
C GLN A 66 14.34 3.31 -1.00
N ASP A 67 13.82 3.83 -2.11
CA ASP A 67 12.47 4.38 -2.17
C ASP A 67 11.52 3.21 -2.47
N TRP A 68 10.52 3.05 -1.62
CA TRP A 68 9.59 1.93 -1.66
C TRP A 68 8.17 2.40 -1.34
N ASP A 69 7.19 1.69 -1.87
CA ASP A 69 5.83 1.74 -1.37
C ASP A 69 5.74 0.97 -0.04
N GLY A 70 5.07 1.55 0.95
CA GLY A 70 5.06 1.07 2.33
C GLY A 70 3.66 0.85 2.89
N ILE A 71 3.49 -0.25 3.62
CA ILE A 71 2.24 -0.63 4.28
C ILE A 71 2.35 -0.31 5.77
N TYR A 72 1.34 0.36 6.31
CA TYR A 72 1.22 0.72 7.71
C TYR A 72 -0.06 0.12 8.28
N LEU A 73 0.09 -0.73 9.29
CA LEU A 73 -1.01 -1.46 9.92
C LEU A 73 -1.57 -0.69 11.11
N ASN A 74 -2.89 -0.66 11.23
CA ASN A 74 -3.61 0.02 12.29
C ASN A 74 -3.99 -0.95 13.41
N ASP A 75 -3.59 -0.67 14.65
CA ASP A 75 -3.86 -1.56 15.79
C ASP A 75 -5.31 -1.53 16.34
N GLY A 76 -6.26 -1.02 15.54
CA GLY A 76 -7.65 -0.77 15.93
C GLY A 76 -7.86 0.38 16.91
N THR A 77 -6.78 1.02 17.40
CA THR A 77 -6.85 2.22 18.24
C THR A 77 -6.42 3.49 17.51
N GLY A 78 -6.12 3.37 16.21
CA GLY A 78 -5.60 4.44 15.37
C GLY A 78 -4.08 4.57 15.41
N ILE A 79 -3.35 3.62 16.01
CA ILE A 79 -1.88 3.67 15.96
C ILE A 79 -1.41 2.91 14.72
N LEU A 80 -0.78 3.65 13.80
CA LEU A 80 -0.26 3.11 12.54
C LEU A 80 1.22 2.73 12.72
N SER A 81 1.53 1.48 12.42
CA SER A 81 2.89 0.92 12.52
C SER A 81 3.39 0.45 11.16
N ASP A 82 4.63 0.79 10.81
CA ASP A 82 5.27 0.27 9.59
C ASP A 82 5.38 -1.25 9.66
N SER A 83 4.73 -1.95 8.73
CA SER A 83 4.78 -3.42 8.61
C SER A 83 6.17 -3.95 8.25
N LEU A 84 7.07 -3.07 7.78
CA LEU A 84 8.37 -3.37 7.17
C LEU A 84 8.26 -4.14 5.84
N LEU A 85 7.05 -4.45 5.39
CA LEU A 85 6.80 -5.00 4.07
C LEU A 85 6.95 -3.89 3.04
N ARG A 86 7.54 -4.26 1.90
CA ARG A 86 7.85 -3.34 0.81
C ARG A 86 7.28 -3.94 -0.45
N VAL A 87 6.35 -3.22 -1.08
CA VAL A 87 5.91 -3.58 -2.42
C VAL A 87 6.99 -3.10 -3.36
N VAL A 88 7.69 -4.06 -3.97
CA VAL A 88 8.90 -3.80 -4.74
C VAL A 88 8.59 -2.83 -5.86
N GLU A 89 9.23 -1.67 -5.91
CA GLU A 89 9.18 -0.79 -7.09
C GLU A 89 10.00 -1.40 -8.24
N ALA A 90 9.54 -1.20 -9.48
CA ALA A 90 10.44 -1.39 -10.60
C ALA A 90 11.55 -0.33 -10.49
N GLU A 91 12.82 -0.67 -10.72
CA GLU A 91 13.91 0.29 -10.53
C GLU A 91 13.62 1.65 -11.21
N ASN A 92 13.59 2.73 -10.42
CA ASN A 92 13.29 4.11 -10.86
C ASN A 92 11.84 4.31 -11.36
N SER A 93 10.85 3.69 -10.72
CA SER A 93 9.42 3.87 -11.04
C SER A 93 8.72 4.66 -9.95
N ASN A 94 7.96 5.69 -10.32
CA ASN A 94 7.20 6.49 -9.38
C ASN A 94 5.75 6.00 -9.31
N THR A 95 5.26 5.70 -8.12
CA THR A 95 3.89 5.26 -7.89
C THR A 95 2.93 6.44 -7.99
N TRP A 96 2.03 6.38 -8.98
CA TRP A 96 1.09 7.45 -9.31
C TRP A 96 -0.38 7.06 -9.10
N GLY A 97 -0.64 5.78 -8.88
CA GLY A 97 -1.94 5.26 -8.51
C GLY A 97 -1.80 4.03 -7.64
N LEU A 98 -2.63 3.97 -6.61
CA LEU A 98 -2.84 2.82 -5.75
C LEU A 98 -4.35 2.60 -5.64
N GLU A 99 -4.77 1.35 -5.72
CA GLU A 99 -6.16 0.94 -5.45
C GLU A 99 -6.13 -0.39 -4.71
N LEU A 100 -7.00 -0.52 -3.70
CA LEU A 100 -7.23 -1.78 -2.99
C LEU A 100 -8.61 -2.32 -3.36
N ALA A 101 -8.68 -3.58 -3.77
CA ALA A 101 -9.93 -4.26 -4.10
C ALA A 101 -9.74 -5.77 -4.08
N ASP A 102 -10.78 -6.51 -3.71
CA ASP A 102 -10.86 -7.97 -3.90
C ASP A 102 -11.02 -8.29 -5.40
N LEU A 103 -9.94 -8.74 -6.06
CA LEU A 103 -9.88 -9.00 -7.50
C LEU A 103 -10.08 -10.48 -7.85
N ASP A 104 -9.77 -11.39 -6.94
CA ASP A 104 -9.88 -12.83 -7.17
C ASP A 104 -11.05 -13.52 -6.43
N SER A 105 -11.79 -12.75 -5.64
CA SER A 105 -12.99 -13.15 -4.88
C SER A 105 -12.71 -14.10 -3.70
N ASP A 106 -11.54 -14.01 -3.08
CA ASP A 106 -11.23 -14.72 -1.83
C ASP A 106 -11.69 -13.97 -0.56
N GLY A 107 -11.92 -12.66 -0.67
CA GLY A 107 -12.41 -11.80 0.39
C GLY A 107 -11.35 -10.87 0.97
N ASP A 108 -10.10 -10.98 0.54
CA ASP A 108 -8.99 -10.13 0.96
C ASP A 108 -8.75 -8.99 -0.03
N LEU A 109 -8.21 -7.86 0.44
CA LEU A 109 -7.93 -6.73 -0.44
C LEU A 109 -6.61 -6.93 -1.20
N ASP A 110 -6.71 -7.07 -2.52
CA ASP A 110 -5.56 -7.05 -3.43
C ASP A 110 -5.12 -5.62 -3.74
N LEU A 111 -3.87 -5.47 -4.17
CA LEU A 111 -3.29 -4.17 -4.51
C LEU A 111 -3.06 -4.02 -6.01
N VAL A 112 -3.55 -2.91 -6.57
CA VAL A 112 -3.18 -2.43 -7.91
C VAL A 112 -2.26 -1.23 -7.78
N VAL A 113 -1.08 -1.31 -8.40
CA VAL A 113 -0.08 -0.25 -8.45
C VAL A 113 0.07 0.25 -9.89
N ALA A 114 -0.02 1.56 -10.09
CA ALA A 114 0.23 2.19 -11.38
C ALA A 114 1.47 3.08 -11.31
N ASP A 115 2.54 2.66 -11.98
CA ASP A 115 3.82 3.35 -11.96
C ASP A 115 4.07 4.18 -13.21
N PHE A 116 4.75 5.31 -13.02
CA PHE A 116 5.28 6.14 -14.09
C PHE A 116 6.81 6.14 -14.07
N GLY A 117 7.42 5.75 -15.19
CA GLY A 117 8.87 5.75 -15.35
C GLY A 117 9.35 4.91 -16.54
N PRO A 118 10.67 4.82 -16.77
CA PRO A 118 11.26 4.01 -17.85
C PRO A 118 10.88 2.52 -17.78
N SER A 119 10.60 2.04 -16.56
CA SER A 119 10.15 0.69 -16.25
C SER A 119 8.70 0.65 -15.73
N GLY A 120 7.96 1.76 -15.89
CA GLY A 120 6.62 1.92 -15.32
C GLY A 120 5.56 1.07 -16.04
N GLY A 121 4.59 0.59 -15.28
CA GLY A 121 3.46 -0.21 -15.75
C GLY A 121 2.39 -0.32 -14.66
N ALA A 122 1.29 -1.00 -15.00
CA ALA A 122 0.32 -1.42 -13.99
C ALA A 122 0.71 -2.82 -13.47
N ARG A 123 0.71 -2.99 -12.16
CA ARG A 123 1.02 -4.23 -11.46
C ARG A 123 -0.11 -4.56 -10.51
N VAL A 124 -0.34 -5.85 -10.30
CA VAL A 124 -1.35 -6.37 -9.38
C VAL A 124 -0.63 -7.31 -8.42
N PHE A 125 -0.92 -7.17 -7.14
CA PHE A 125 -0.41 -8.02 -6.07
C PHE A 125 -1.61 -8.63 -5.38
N LEU A 126 -1.72 -9.95 -5.46
CA LEU A 126 -2.75 -10.68 -4.74
C LEU A 126 -2.38 -10.75 -3.26
N ASN A 127 -3.36 -10.57 -2.38
CA ASN A 127 -3.18 -10.66 -0.95
C ASN A 127 -3.78 -11.96 -0.41
N ASP A 128 -3.23 -12.44 0.71
CA ASP A 128 -3.80 -13.55 1.49
C ASP A 128 -3.64 -13.12 2.96
N ALA A 129 -4.66 -12.41 3.47
CA ALA A 129 -4.64 -11.79 4.79
C ALA A 129 -4.70 -12.85 5.91
N ASP A 130 -5.19 -14.05 5.59
CA ASP A 130 -5.15 -15.22 6.48
C ASP A 130 -3.72 -15.80 6.63
N SER A 131 -2.77 -15.35 5.82
CA SER A 131 -1.37 -15.75 5.87
C SER A 131 -0.49 -14.73 6.62
N ASP A 132 0.65 -15.19 7.16
CA ASP A 132 1.65 -14.27 7.74
C ASP A 132 2.36 -13.39 6.66
N ASP A 133 2.04 -13.59 5.38
CA ASP A 133 2.68 -12.94 4.23
C ASP A 133 1.68 -12.07 3.45
N LEU A 134 1.57 -10.79 3.80
CA LEU A 134 0.76 -9.86 3.00
C LEU A 134 1.34 -9.71 1.59
N PHE A 135 0.46 -9.71 0.59
CA PHE A 135 0.79 -9.61 -0.82
C PHE A 135 1.71 -10.72 -1.37
N ILE A 136 1.27 -11.99 -1.26
CA ILE A 136 2.00 -13.14 -1.82
C ILE A 136 2.02 -13.08 -3.35
N GLY A 137 3.22 -12.83 -3.90
CA GLY A 137 3.50 -13.09 -5.32
C GLY A 137 3.34 -11.90 -6.25
N SER A 138 4.39 -11.09 -6.35
CA SER A 138 5.07 -10.96 -7.65
C SER A 138 6.53 -10.63 -7.39
N THR A 139 7.41 -11.60 -7.64
CA THR A 139 8.80 -11.22 -7.91
C THR A 139 8.80 -10.37 -9.18
N ALA A 140 9.62 -9.32 -9.21
CA ALA A 140 9.71 -8.36 -10.30
C ALA A 140 9.70 -9.07 -11.67
N GLY A 141 8.54 -9.08 -12.35
CA GLY A 141 8.36 -9.81 -13.60
C GLY A 141 6.98 -10.41 -13.81
N ASP A 142 6.20 -10.67 -12.76
CA ASP A 142 4.87 -11.25 -12.94
C ASP A 142 3.84 -10.16 -13.27
N THR A 143 3.82 -9.81 -14.55
CA THR A 143 2.75 -9.00 -15.13
C THR A 143 1.62 -9.99 -15.39
N ILE A 144 0.43 -9.79 -14.82
CA ILE A 144 -0.79 -10.53 -15.20
C ILE A 144 -1.13 -10.14 -16.66
N ALA A 145 -0.35 -10.65 -17.61
CA ALA A 145 -0.71 -10.69 -19.01
C ALA A 145 -1.71 -11.82 -19.14
N GLY A 146 -2.98 -11.46 -19.29
CA GLY A 146 -4.10 -12.38 -19.44
C GLY A 146 -3.73 -13.63 -20.24
N GLY A 147 -3.59 -14.74 -19.53
CA GLY A 147 -3.13 -16.00 -20.09
C GLY A 147 -3.27 -17.08 -19.05
N SER A 148 -4.24 -17.97 -19.25
CA SER A 148 -4.40 -19.20 -18.51
C SER A 148 -3.05 -19.94 -18.38
N GLY A 149 -2.47 -19.98 -17.19
CA GLY A 149 -1.16 -20.60 -16.98
C GLY A 149 -0.81 -20.75 -15.52
N ASN A 150 -1.34 -21.82 -14.89
CA ASN A 150 -0.80 -22.57 -13.77
C ASN A 150 0.57 -22.10 -13.23
N ASP A 151 0.58 -21.37 -12.11
CA ASP A 151 1.79 -21.24 -11.27
C ASP A 151 1.58 -21.98 -9.94
N THR A 152 2.08 -23.20 -9.93
CA THR A 152 2.15 -24.09 -8.76
C THR A 152 3.45 -23.79 -8.04
N ILE A 153 3.38 -23.24 -6.83
CA ILE A 153 4.50 -23.29 -5.88
C ILE A 153 4.28 -24.52 -5.00
N ASP A 154 4.73 -25.67 -5.50
CA ASP A 154 5.01 -26.84 -4.67
C ASP A 154 6.23 -26.54 -3.79
N GLY A 155 6.06 -26.74 -2.49
CA GLY A 155 7.05 -26.40 -1.47
C GLY A 155 8.36 -27.17 -1.50
N ASN A 156 9.33 -26.64 -0.76
CA ASN A 156 10.32 -27.35 0.06
C ASN A 156 10.95 -26.40 1.08
#